data_AF-R5JB86-F1
#
_entry.id   AF-R5JB86-F1
#
_cell.length_a   1.000
_cell.length_b   1.000
_cell.length_c   1.000
_cell.angle_alpha   90.00
_cell.angle_beta   90.00
_cell.angle_gamma   90.00
#
_symmetry.space_group_name_H-M   'P 1'
#
loop_
_entity.id
_entity.type
_entity.pdbx_description
1 polymer ?
#
loop_
_entity_poly.entity_id
_entity_poly.type
_entity_poly.pdbx_seq_one_letter_code
_entity_poly.pdbx_strand_id
1 'polypeptide(L)'
;MKNKGFTLTELLGTIVILAIIAIIAFPAVLGLLNNSQDETDEALKNFAITGARNYVNDNMDSFPKALSTDTSVKSYGNAGNLTIQSLVDEGYISDTTIDSTKNCEMLNDYVKVTSDSKKYIFEYVEVDGGC
;
A
#
# COMPACT_ATOMS: atom_id res chain seq x y z
N MET A 1 -54.77 29.29 -2.77
CA MET A 1 -53.86 28.28 -3.37
C MET A 1 -53.76 27.13 -2.37
N LYS A 2 -54.06 25.89 -2.78
CA LYS A 2 -54.12 24.73 -1.86
C LYS A 2 -52.81 23.96 -1.98
N ASN A 3 -51.92 24.15 -1.02
CA ASN A 3 -50.64 23.43 -0.98
C ASN A 3 -50.93 21.96 -0.65
N LYS A 4 -50.80 21.08 -1.65
CA LYS A 4 -50.85 19.64 -1.44
C LYS A 4 -49.47 19.21 -0.92
N GLY A 5 -49.36 19.02 0.39
CA GLY A 5 -48.19 18.38 1.00
C GLY A 5 -48.25 16.85 0.81
N PHE A 6 -47.08 16.22 0.83
CA PHE A 6 -46.93 14.76 0.81
C PHE A 6 -47.68 14.11 1.99
N THR A 7 -48.31 12.95 1.75
CA THR A 7 -48.93 12.17 2.82
C THR A 7 -47.93 11.23 3.47
N LEU A 8 -48.14 10.90 4.75
CA LEU A 8 -47.26 9.98 5.49
C LEU A 8 -47.19 8.59 4.85
N THR A 9 -48.27 8.15 4.21
CA THR A 9 -48.33 6.84 3.54
C THR A 9 -47.44 6.79 2.30
N GLU A 10 -47.34 7.89 1.54
CA GLU A 10 -46.43 7.98 0.39
C GLU A 10 -44.97 7.99 0.82
N LEU A 11 -44.66 8.68 1.92
CA LEU A 11 -43.33 8.69 2.52
C LEU A 11 -42.94 7.31 3.07
N LEU A 12 -43.90 6.60 3.69
CA LEU A 12 -43.67 5.25 4.21
C LEU A 12 -43.40 4.25 3.08
N GLY A 13 -44.17 4.32 1.98
CA GLY A 13 -43.96 3.47 0.82
C GLY A 13 -42.58 3.67 0.18
N THR A 14 -42.10 4.91 0.11
CA THR A 14 -40.76 5.20 -0.44
C THR A 14 -39.64 4.70 0.46
N ILE A 15 -39.76 4.86 1.79
CA ILE A 15 -38.74 4.34 2.73
C ILE A 15 -38.66 2.81 2.66
N VAL A 16 -39.78 2.11 2.51
CA VAL A 16 -39.80 0.64 2.37
C VAL A 16 -39.06 0.21 1.10
N ILE A 17 -39.32 0.86 -0.03
CA ILE A 17 -38.63 0.55 -1.29
C ILE A 17 -37.12 0.84 -1.17
N LEU A 18 -36.75 1.99 -0.58
CA LEU A 18 -35.34 2.35 -0.36
C LEU A 18 -34.63 1.34 0.56
N ALA A 19 -35.29 0.85 1.61
CA ALA A 19 -34.71 -0.14 2.52
C ALA A 19 -34.39 -1.46 1.80
N ILE A 20 -35.29 -1.95 0.94
CA ILE A 20 -35.06 -3.17 0.16
C ILE A 20 -33.88 -2.99 -0.81
N ILE A 21 -33.82 -1.86 -1.52
CA ILE A 21 -32.71 -1.56 -2.43
C ILE A 21 -31.39 -1.47 -1.65
N ALA A 22 -31.40 -0.81 -0.49
CA ALA A 22 -30.21 -0.64 0.34
C ALA A 22 -29.64 -1.98 0.81
N ILE A 23 -30.48 -2.94 1.23
CA ILE A 23 -30.04 -4.27 1.68
C ILE A 23 -29.26 -5.01 0.59
N ILE A 24 -29.73 -4.93 -0.67
CA ILE A 24 -29.07 -5.60 -1.81
C ILE A 24 -27.80 -4.86 -2.22
N ALA A 25 -27.81 -3.53 -2.18
CA ALA A 25 -26.68 -2.69 -2.59
C ALA A 25 -25.52 -2.68 -1.58
N PHE A 26 -25.82 -2.80 -0.27
CA PHE A 26 -24.82 -2.69 0.79
C PHE A 26 -23.63 -3.65 0.67
N PRO A 27 -23.80 -4.98 0.45
CA PRO A 27 -22.67 -5.88 0.30
C PRO A 27 -21.79 -5.54 -0.91
N ALA A 28 -22.37 -5.07 -2.02
CA ALA A 28 -21.60 -4.65 -3.19
C ALA A 28 -20.74 -3.42 -2.90
N VAL A 29 -21.27 -2.44 -2.15
CA VAL A 29 -20.52 -1.25 -1.73
C VAL A 29 -19.38 -1.63 -0.77
N LEU A 30 -19.62 -2.53 0.18
CA LEU A 30 -18.57 -3.02 1.08
C LEU A 30 -17.44 -3.75 0.32
N GLY A 31 -17.79 -4.58 -0.66
CA GLY A 31 -16.79 -5.25 -1.49
C GLY A 31 -15.93 -4.26 -2.30
N LEU A 32 -16.55 -3.23 -2.86
CA LEU A 32 -15.82 -2.16 -3.55
C LEU A 32 -14.89 -1.40 -2.62
N LEU A 33 -15.34 -1.08 -1.41
CA LEU A 33 -14.53 -0.37 -0.41
C LEU A 33 -13.29 -1.19 0.01
N ASN A 34 -13.47 -2.48 0.28
CA ASN A 34 -12.36 -3.37 0.64
C ASN A 34 -11.37 -3.50 -0.52
N ASN A 35 -11.86 -3.74 -1.74
CA ASN A 35 -10.99 -3.83 -2.91
C ASN A 35 -10.23 -2.52 -3.16
N SER A 36 -10.87 -1.37 -2.98
CA SER A 36 -10.18 -0.07 -3.10
C SER A 36 -9.10 0.11 -2.05
N GLN A 37 -9.27 -0.46 -0.85
CA GLN A 37 -8.27 -0.42 0.21
C GLN A 37 -7.09 -1.34 -0.12
N ASP A 38 -7.37 -2.57 -0.56
CA ASP A 38 -6.34 -3.53 -1.01
C ASP A 38 -5.52 -2.98 -2.19
N GLU A 39 -6.19 -2.34 -3.16
CA GLU A 39 -5.54 -1.68 -4.31
C GLU A 39 -4.63 -0.53 -3.88
N THR A 40 -5.02 0.27 -2.86
CA THR A 40 -4.16 1.35 -2.36
C THR A 40 -2.93 0.82 -1.65
N ASP A 41 -3.06 -0.29 -0.91
CA ASP A 41 -1.93 -0.90 -0.20
C ASP A 41 -0.94 -1.54 -1.18
N GLU A 42 -1.45 -2.22 -2.20
CA GLU A 42 -0.62 -2.77 -3.28
C GLU A 42 0.09 -1.66 -4.07
N ALA A 43 -0.59 -0.55 -4.37
CA ALA A 43 0.02 0.60 -5.02
C ALA A 43 1.18 1.18 -4.20
N LEU A 44 1.02 1.24 -2.86
CA LEU A 44 2.04 1.77 -1.97
C LEU A 44 3.27 0.86 -1.87
N LYS A 45 3.06 -0.46 -1.79
CA LYS A 45 4.15 -1.46 -1.88
C LYS A 45 4.92 -1.35 -3.19
N ASN A 46 4.22 -1.18 -4.31
CA ASN A 46 4.84 -0.98 -5.63
C ASN A 46 5.63 0.33 -5.69
N PHE A 47 5.15 1.39 -5.05
CA PHE A 47 5.85 2.66 -4.96
C PHE A 47 7.16 2.52 -4.16
N ALA A 48 7.11 1.82 -3.01
CA ALA A 48 8.28 1.50 -2.21
C ALA A 48 9.34 0.70 -2.99
N ILE A 49 8.92 -0.35 -3.70
CA ILE A 49 9.80 -1.15 -4.57
C ILE A 49 10.43 -0.28 -5.67
N THR A 50 9.66 0.64 -6.25
CA THR A 50 10.16 1.55 -7.28
C THR A 50 11.18 2.53 -6.73
N GLY A 51 10.93 3.12 -5.55
CA GLY A 51 11.89 3.97 -4.84
C GLY A 51 13.19 3.21 -4.52
N ALA A 52 13.09 2.00 -3.98
CA ALA A 52 14.24 1.15 -3.71
C ALA A 52 15.04 0.80 -4.97
N ARG A 53 14.33 0.55 -6.09
CA ARG A 53 14.98 0.31 -7.39
C ARG A 53 15.79 1.51 -7.86
N ASN A 54 15.22 2.71 -7.75
CA ASN A 54 15.91 3.94 -8.12
C ASN A 54 17.13 4.17 -7.23
N TYR A 55 16.99 3.97 -5.92
CA TYR A 55 18.10 4.03 -4.97
C TYR A 55 19.25 3.10 -5.35
N VAL A 56 18.95 1.82 -5.63
CA VAL A 56 19.98 0.84 -6.02
C VAL A 56 20.62 1.19 -7.36
N ASN A 57 19.85 1.73 -8.32
CA ASN A 57 20.37 2.16 -9.62
C ASN A 57 21.32 3.36 -9.49
N ASP A 58 21.03 4.31 -8.62
CA ASP A 58 21.87 5.50 -8.41
C ASP A 58 23.11 5.17 -7.56
N ASN A 59 23.00 4.15 -6.69
CA ASN A 59 24.06 3.69 -5.81
C ASN A 59 24.69 2.36 -6.28
N MET A 60 24.66 2.02 -7.57
CA MET A 60 25.11 0.69 -8.05
C MET A 60 26.54 0.33 -7.65
N ASP A 61 27.42 1.32 -7.48
CA ASP A 61 28.83 1.12 -7.12
C ASP A 61 29.05 0.93 -5.61
N SER A 62 28.17 1.50 -4.78
CA SER A 62 28.27 1.54 -3.31
C SER A 62 27.27 0.63 -2.60
N PHE A 63 26.17 0.25 -3.27
CA PHE A 63 25.17 -0.68 -2.75
C PHE A 63 25.87 -2.00 -2.42
N PRO A 64 25.64 -2.56 -1.21
CA PRO A 64 26.51 -3.57 -0.63
C PRO A 64 26.76 -4.70 -1.62
N LYS A 65 28.04 -4.99 -1.87
CA LYS A 65 28.47 -6.11 -2.72
C LYS A 65 28.64 -7.40 -1.91
N ALA A 66 28.18 -7.41 -0.65
CA ALA A 66 28.35 -8.50 0.30
C ALA A 66 27.45 -9.67 -0.07
N LEU A 67 27.86 -10.39 -1.10
CA LEU A 67 27.24 -11.62 -1.56
C LEU A 67 27.54 -12.71 -0.54
N SER A 68 26.60 -13.00 0.38
CA SER A 68 26.68 -14.24 1.15
C SER A 68 26.77 -15.42 0.17
N THR A 69 27.79 -16.26 0.33
CA THR A 69 28.11 -17.37 -0.58
C THR A 69 27.28 -18.61 -0.33
N ASP A 70 26.35 -18.57 0.63
CA ASP A 70 25.58 -19.73 1.04
C ASP A 70 24.17 -19.64 0.44
N THR A 71 23.78 -20.67 -0.31
CA THR A 71 22.54 -20.84 -1.09
C THR A 71 22.51 -20.15 -2.47
N SER A 72 21.78 -20.76 -3.41
CA SER A 72 21.57 -20.35 -4.81
C SER A 72 20.92 -18.96 -5.01
N VAL A 73 20.86 -18.14 -3.96
CA VAL A 73 20.36 -16.77 -3.91
C VAL A 73 21.43 -15.91 -3.24
N LYS A 74 22.01 -15.02 -4.03
CA LYS A 74 23.06 -14.10 -3.62
C LYS A 74 22.41 -12.95 -2.82
N SER A 75 22.44 -13.03 -1.50
CA SER A 75 21.80 -12.06 -0.58
C SER A 75 22.82 -11.13 0.08
N TYR A 76 22.43 -9.87 0.30
CA TYR A 76 23.22 -8.83 0.95
C TYR A 76 23.10 -8.81 2.49
N GLY A 77 22.35 -9.76 3.08
CA GLY A 77 22.02 -9.74 4.50
C GLY A 77 21.23 -8.46 4.88
N ASN A 78 21.38 -7.98 6.12
CA ASN A 78 20.73 -6.75 6.58
C ASN A 78 21.14 -5.50 5.77
N ALA A 79 22.29 -5.54 5.10
CA ALA A 79 22.73 -4.41 4.27
C ALA A 79 21.89 -4.27 2.98
N GLY A 80 21.20 -5.32 2.54
CA GLY A 80 20.26 -5.27 1.42
C GLY A 80 18.86 -4.81 1.78
N ASN A 81 18.57 -4.57 3.07
CA ASN A 81 17.26 -4.13 3.52
C ASN A 81 17.23 -2.60 3.50
N LEU A 82 16.45 -2.03 2.59
CA LEU A 82 16.23 -0.58 2.51
C LEU A 82 14.94 -0.25 3.23
N THR A 83 15.03 0.44 4.37
CA THR A 83 13.83 0.86 5.08
C THR A 83 13.09 1.92 4.28
N ILE A 84 11.78 1.95 4.41
CA ILE A 84 10.98 2.95 3.70
C ILE A 84 11.35 4.37 4.18
N GLN A 85 11.64 4.53 5.47
CA GLN A 85 12.14 5.78 6.02
C GLN A 85 13.42 6.27 5.33
N SER A 86 14.41 5.40 5.08
CA SER A 86 15.65 5.84 4.41
C SER A 86 15.40 6.30 2.97
N LEU A 87 14.45 5.65 2.27
CA LEU A 87 14.08 6.04 0.91
C LEU A 87 13.33 7.38 0.88
N VAL A 88 12.57 7.71 1.92
CA VAL A 88 11.94 9.03 2.10
C VAL A 88 13.00 10.08 2.41
N ASP A 89 13.87 9.81 3.38
CA ASP A 89 14.93 10.74 3.80
C ASP A 89 15.89 11.10 2.67
N GLU A 90 16.19 10.13 1.81
CA GLU A 90 17.04 10.32 0.63
C GLU A 90 16.28 10.84 -0.60
N GLY A 91 14.96 10.98 -0.53
CA GLY A 91 14.12 11.60 -1.56
C GLY A 91 13.72 10.68 -2.73
N TYR A 92 13.89 9.37 -2.60
CA TYR A 92 13.43 8.38 -3.59
C TYR A 92 11.94 8.06 -3.46
N ILE A 93 11.34 8.36 -2.32
CA ILE A 93 9.90 8.28 -2.05
C ILE A 93 9.44 9.66 -1.55
N SER A 94 8.36 10.19 -2.11
CA SER A 94 7.78 11.43 -1.61
C SER A 94 7.08 11.21 -0.27
N ASP A 95 7.38 12.07 0.71
CA ASP A 95 6.68 12.17 2.01
C ASP A 95 5.16 12.18 1.84
N THR A 96 4.65 12.92 0.85
CA THR A 96 3.20 12.99 0.57
C THR A 96 2.55 11.66 0.17
N THR A 97 3.34 10.67 -0.25
CA THR A 97 2.87 9.33 -0.61
C THR A 97 2.72 8.44 0.62
N ILE A 98 3.41 8.77 1.72
CA ILE A 98 3.37 8.02 2.98
C ILE A 98 2.92 8.96 4.09
N ASP A 99 1.62 8.97 4.34
CA ASP A 99 1.07 9.70 5.48
C ASP A 99 1.55 9.04 6.78
N SER A 100 2.50 9.67 7.46
CA SER A 100 3.09 9.22 8.73
C SER A 100 2.08 9.16 9.89
N THR A 101 0.81 9.51 9.68
CA THR A 101 -0.27 9.36 10.67
C THR A 101 -1.27 8.26 10.33
N LYS A 102 -1.30 7.80 9.07
CA LYS A 102 -2.20 6.72 8.62
C LYS A 102 -1.46 5.42 8.32
N ASN A 103 -0.26 5.52 7.76
CA ASN A 103 0.53 4.40 7.27
C ASN A 103 1.91 4.36 7.96
N CYS A 104 1.98 4.79 9.22
CA CYS A 104 3.23 4.86 9.99
C CYS A 104 3.88 3.48 10.21
N GLU A 105 3.08 2.41 10.19
CA GLU A 105 3.56 1.03 10.22
C GLU A 105 4.50 0.75 9.04
N MET A 106 4.20 1.35 7.87
CA MET A 106 4.99 1.19 6.66
C MET A 106 6.35 1.89 6.70
N LEU A 107 6.59 2.82 7.62
CA LEU A 107 7.90 3.45 7.78
C LEU A 107 8.93 2.46 8.36
N ASN A 108 8.46 1.49 9.13
CA ASN A 108 9.27 0.41 9.70
C ASN A 108 9.49 -0.74 8.72
N ASP A 109 8.66 -0.84 7.69
CA ASP A 109 8.83 -1.81 6.61
C ASP A 109 10.12 -1.55 5.83
N TYR A 110 10.52 -2.57 5.08
CA TYR A 110 11.70 -2.47 4.23
C TYR A 110 11.53 -3.21 2.92
N VAL A 111 12.23 -2.73 1.90
CA VAL A 111 12.42 -3.46 0.64
C VAL A 111 13.71 -4.26 0.76
N LYS A 112 13.56 -5.58 0.74
CA LYS A 112 14.67 -6.52 0.68
C LYS A 112 15.19 -6.61 -0.74
N VAL A 113 16.45 -6.26 -0.93
CA VAL A 113 17.14 -6.41 -2.20
C VAL A 113 17.98 -7.68 -2.17
N THR A 114 17.76 -8.55 -3.14
CA THR A 114 18.60 -9.73 -3.40
C THR A 114 19.09 -9.70 -4.84
N SER A 115 20.11 -10.50 -5.17
CA SER A 115 20.60 -10.62 -6.54
C SER A 115 20.49 -12.08 -6.97
N ASP A 116 19.94 -12.31 -8.16
CA ASP A 116 20.32 -13.47 -8.96
C ASP A 116 21.52 -13.07 -9.84
N SER A 117 22.21 -14.06 -10.38
CA SER A 117 23.35 -14.02 -11.31
C SER A 117 23.28 -12.98 -12.44
N LYS A 118 22.09 -12.40 -12.71
CA LYS A 118 21.84 -11.46 -13.81
C LYS A 118 21.08 -10.19 -13.42
N LYS A 119 20.36 -10.16 -12.29
CA LYS A 119 19.41 -9.09 -11.96
C LYS A 119 19.22 -8.93 -10.45
N TYR A 120 18.96 -7.69 -10.03
CA TYR A 120 18.42 -7.38 -8.71
C TYR A 120 16.94 -7.76 -8.61
N ILE A 121 16.57 -8.36 -7.49
CA ILE A 121 15.21 -8.74 -7.09
C ILE A 121 14.86 -7.90 -5.87
N PHE A 122 13.65 -7.33 -5.88
CA PHE A 122 13.15 -6.44 -4.84
C PHE A 122 11.89 -7.06 -4.27
N GLU A 123 11.84 -7.23 -2.96
CA GLU A 123 10.73 -7.83 -2.23
C GLU A 123 10.33 -6.90 -1.10
N TYR A 124 9.07 -6.47 -1.08
CA TYR A 124 8.53 -5.69 0.03
C TYR A 124 8.33 -6.62 1.23
N VAL A 125 8.84 -6.23 2.40
CA VAL A 125 8.68 -7.00 3.63
C VAL A 125 8.01 -6.11 4.68
N GLU A 126 6.83 -6.56 5.09
CA GLU A 126 6.09 -5.99 6.21
C GLU A 126 6.76 -6.39 7.52
N VAL A 127 6.99 -5.41 8.38
CA VAL A 127 7.44 -5.60 9.74
C VAL A 127 6.28 -5.20 10.62
N ASP A 128 5.77 -6.15 11.43
CA ASP A 128 4.82 -5.85 12.50
C ASP A 128 5.51 -4.94 13.53
N GLY A 129 5.50 -3.66 13.23
CA GLY A 129 6.03 -2.58 14.02
C GLY A 129 4.92 -1.58 14.18
N GLY A 130 4.09 -1.78 15.21
CA GLY A 130 3.09 -0.80 15.58
C GLY A 130 3.73 0.58 15.74
N CYS A 131 2.95 1.59 15.40
CA CYS A 131 3.19 2.96 15.85
C CYS A 131 2.78 3.07 17.33
#